data_AF-A0A100VYP5-F1
#
_entry.id   AF-A0A100VYP5-F1
#
_cell.length_a   1.000
_cell.length_b   1.000
_cell.length_c   1.000
_cell.angle_alpha   90.00
_cell.angle_beta   90.00
_cell.angle_gamma   90.00
#
_symmetry.space_group_name_H-M   'P 1'
#
loop_
_entity.id
_entity.type
_entity.pdbx_description
1 polymer ?
#
loop_
_entity_poly.entity_id
_entity_poly.type
_entity_poly.pdbx_seq_one_letter_code
_entity_poly.pdbx_strand_id
1 'polypeptide(L)'
;MRVDLVWGVVALTVATLTVLLAVRRFVTVGSQLVFSRYVAVGGLVAFGASRDDAVAPDIYCVRFEVGGPGVFHNVTMHLFGMSDTDAQPQRPAVRHTMAAGDSPIEWTFRLSDEAATRAWVMVTWVRPYLQGVESEALAQWLHTGRLYEWRWYSETIRYVRTVVRFIARRWPLPAAESVRDLPLYGRWRRTSSNTSADLLGPAACPPPMV
;
A
#
# COMPACT_ATOMS: atom_id res chain seq x y z
N MET A 1 4.80 -35.24 40.85
CA MET A 1 4.23 -35.86 39.62
C MET A 1 3.11 -35.05 38.97
N ARG A 2 2.04 -34.59 39.64
CA ARG A 2 1.01 -33.72 38.97
C ARG A 2 1.52 -32.30 38.65
N VAL A 3 2.39 -31.76 39.49
CA VAL A 3 2.91 -30.38 39.37
C VAL A 3 3.92 -30.26 38.22
N ASP A 4 4.76 -31.28 38.01
CA ASP A 4 5.78 -31.31 36.95
C ASP A 4 5.17 -31.34 35.55
N LEU A 5 4.03 -32.04 35.39
CA LEU A 5 3.29 -32.08 34.14
C LEU A 5 2.67 -30.70 33.80
N VAL A 6 2.11 -30.03 34.79
CA VAL A 6 1.51 -28.69 34.63
C VAL A 6 2.58 -27.68 34.22
N TRP A 7 3.74 -27.69 34.89
CA TRP A 7 4.86 -26.82 34.51
C TRP A 7 5.46 -27.15 33.15
N GLY A 8 5.50 -28.44 32.76
CA GLY A 8 5.90 -28.85 31.42
C GLY A 8 4.97 -28.32 30.33
N VAL A 9 3.66 -28.37 30.54
CA VAL A 9 2.66 -27.83 29.59
C VAL A 9 2.73 -26.31 29.51
N VAL A 10 2.98 -25.63 30.64
CA VAL A 10 3.17 -24.17 30.67
C VAL A 10 4.46 -23.78 29.94
N ALA A 11 5.57 -24.47 30.18
CA ALA A 11 6.83 -24.21 29.48
C ALA A 11 6.69 -24.44 27.96
N LEU A 12 6.00 -25.52 27.56
CA LEU A 12 5.73 -25.81 26.16
C LEU A 12 4.88 -24.72 25.52
N THR A 13 3.78 -24.31 26.15
CA THR A 13 2.90 -23.25 25.60
C THR A 13 3.61 -21.90 25.49
N VAL A 14 4.43 -21.53 26.49
CA VAL A 14 5.25 -20.31 26.43
C VAL A 14 6.29 -20.41 25.31
N ALA A 15 6.97 -21.55 25.15
CA ALA A 15 7.93 -21.76 24.07
C ALA A 15 7.26 -21.67 22.69
N THR A 16 6.12 -22.33 22.48
CA THR A 16 5.38 -22.27 21.21
C THR A 16 4.89 -20.87 20.92
N LEU A 17 4.38 -20.15 21.93
CA LEU A 17 3.95 -18.76 21.79
C LEU A 17 5.14 -17.86 21.43
N THR A 18 6.29 -18.06 22.06
CA THR A 18 7.51 -17.28 21.78
C THR A 18 8.03 -17.53 20.38
N VAL A 19 8.03 -18.79 19.92
CA VAL A 19 8.37 -19.14 18.53
C VAL A 19 7.36 -18.54 17.56
N LEU A 20 6.06 -18.61 17.83
CA LEU A 20 5.03 -17.97 17.00
C LEU A 20 5.20 -16.45 16.94
N LEU A 21 5.54 -15.80 18.05
CA LEU A 21 5.81 -14.37 18.11
C LEU A 21 7.11 -13.99 17.38
N ALA A 22 8.15 -14.82 17.50
CA ALA A 22 9.42 -14.63 16.81
C ALA A 22 9.26 -14.83 15.29
N VAL A 23 8.53 -15.87 14.87
CA VAL A 23 8.18 -16.11 13.45
C VAL A 23 7.31 -14.98 12.94
N ARG A 24 6.30 -14.53 13.69
CA ARG A 24 5.49 -13.36 13.32
C ARG A 24 6.36 -12.12 13.17
N ARG A 25 7.30 -11.87 14.09
CA ARG A 25 8.23 -10.75 14.03
C ARG A 25 9.17 -10.87 12.82
N PHE A 26 9.71 -12.05 12.54
CA PHE A 26 10.55 -12.30 11.37
C PHE A 26 9.78 -12.15 10.05
N VAL A 27 8.54 -12.61 9.98
CA VAL A 27 7.65 -12.40 8.84
C VAL A 27 7.32 -10.91 8.69
N THR A 28 7.19 -10.16 9.79
CA THR A 28 6.95 -8.71 9.75
C THR A 28 8.20 -7.92 9.34
N VAL A 29 9.39 -8.38 9.74
CA VAL A 29 10.68 -7.72 9.45
C VAL A 29 11.22 -8.10 8.06
N GLY A 30 11.02 -9.34 7.62
CA GLY A 30 11.48 -9.85 6.32
C GLY A 30 10.56 -9.57 5.13
N SER A 31 9.37 -8.97 5.35
CA SER A 31 8.38 -8.70 4.30
C SER A 31 8.36 -7.24 3.82
N GLN A 32 9.49 -6.52 3.88
CA GLN A 32 9.59 -5.13 3.44
C GLN A 32 9.42 -4.93 1.91
N LEU A 33 9.10 -5.96 1.14
CA LEU A 33 8.63 -5.86 -0.25
C LEU A 33 7.15 -6.21 -0.30
N VAL A 34 6.31 -5.20 -0.11
CA VAL A 34 4.85 -5.31 -0.19
C VAL A 34 4.45 -5.14 -1.65
N PHE A 35 3.66 -6.07 -2.21
CA PHE A 35 3.20 -5.99 -3.59
C PHE A 35 1.68 -6.14 -3.68
N SER A 36 1.04 -5.25 -4.43
CA SER A 36 -0.41 -5.15 -4.50
C SER A 36 -0.93 -5.88 -5.74
N ARG A 37 -1.56 -7.02 -5.51
CA ARG A 37 -2.26 -7.75 -6.58
C ARG A 37 -3.51 -7.00 -7.01
N TYR A 38 -3.46 -6.26 -8.12
CA TYR A 38 -4.63 -5.72 -8.80
C TYR A 38 -5.13 -6.69 -9.87
N VAL A 39 -6.04 -7.61 -9.52
CA VAL A 39 -6.72 -8.50 -10.49
C VAL A 39 -7.95 -7.82 -11.11
N ALA A 40 -7.86 -6.53 -11.41
CA ALA A 40 -8.90 -5.87 -12.19
C ALA A 40 -8.24 -5.39 -13.48
N VAL A 41 -8.41 -6.14 -14.57
CA VAL A 41 -8.11 -5.73 -15.96
C VAL A 41 -6.62 -5.74 -16.40
N GLY A 42 -5.89 -6.82 -16.11
CA GLY A 42 -4.75 -7.26 -16.95
C GLY A 42 -3.34 -6.76 -16.63
N GLY A 43 -3.08 -6.10 -15.51
CA GLY A 43 -1.72 -5.70 -15.10
C GLY A 43 -1.50 -5.90 -13.60
N LEU A 44 -0.27 -6.19 -13.20
CA LEU A 44 0.16 -6.31 -11.81
C LEU A 44 1.03 -5.10 -11.46
N VAL A 45 0.94 -4.61 -10.22
CA VAL A 45 1.84 -3.57 -9.74
C VAL A 45 2.48 -3.97 -8.44
N ALA A 46 3.69 -3.49 -8.32
CA ALA A 46 4.59 -3.81 -7.27
C ALA A 46 4.99 -2.50 -6.60
N PHE A 47 4.56 -2.23 -5.37
CA PHE A 47 4.84 -0.98 -4.68
C PHE A 47 5.18 -1.18 -3.21
N GLY A 48 6.41 -0.84 -2.84
CA GLY A 48 6.89 -0.93 -1.47
C GLY A 48 7.82 0.21 -1.10
N ALA A 49 7.84 0.52 0.19
CA ALA A 49 8.79 1.39 0.85
C ALA A 49 9.44 0.64 2.01
N SER A 50 10.76 0.61 2.02
CA SER A 50 11.59 -0.07 3.02
C SER A 50 12.55 0.93 3.66
N ARG A 51 12.93 0.66 4.92
CA ARG A 51 13.99 1.40 5.62
C ARG A 51 15.29 0.65 5.36
N ASP A 52 16.31 1.34 4.85
CA ASP A 52 17.60 0.72 4.56
C ASP A 52 18.54 0.83 5.77
N ASP A 53 18.31 -0.05 6.75
CA ASP A 53 19.10 -0.11 7.98
C ASP A 53 20.58 -0.47 7.72
N ALA A 54 20.92 -0.99 6.54
CA ALA A 54 22.30 -1.35 6.18
C ALA A 54 23.15 -0.14 5.76
N VAL A 55 22.54 0.86 5.12
CA VAL A 55 23.25 2.06 4.64
C VAL A 55 23.23 3.17 5.69
N ALA A 56 22.06 3.50 6.23
CA ALA A 56 21.91 4.41 7.36
C ALA A 56 20.47 4.34 7.89
N PRO A 57 20.25 4.51 9.21
CA PRO A 57 18.92 4.42 9.79
C PRO A 57 17.95 5.41 9.14
N ASP A 58 18.38 6.57 8.65
CA ASP A 58 17.45 7.58 8.15
C ASP A 58 17.15 7.44 6.65
N ILE A 59 17.61 6.38 5.98
CA ILE A 59 17.41 6.19 4.54
C ILE A 59 16.18 5.32 4.29
N TYR A 60 15.28 5.85 3.46
CA TYR A 60 14.12 5.13 2.93
C TYR A 60 14.31 4.88 1.45
N CYS A 61 13.99 3.66 1.02
CA CYS A 61 13.97 3.26 -0.38
C CYS A 61 12.53 2.91 -0.77
N VAL A 62 12.01 3.60 -1.78
CA VAL A 62 10.71 3.32 -2.38
C VAL A 62 10.94 2.71 -3.75
N ARG A 63 10.23 1.63 -4.04
CA ARG A 63 10.27 0.97 -5.34
C ARG A 63 8.87 0.76 -5.88
N PHE A 64 8.69 1.12 -7.15
CA PHE A 64 7.51 0.79 -7.95
C PHE A 64 7.88 0.04 -9.22
N GLU A 65 7.18 -1.04 -9.49
CA GLU A 65 7.38 -1.91 -10.65
C GLU A 65 6.04 -2.35 -11.22
N VAL A 66 6.02 -2.61 -12.52
CA VAL A 66 4.83 -3.03 -13.27
C VAL A 66 5.07 -4.43 -13.82
N GLY A 67 4.07 -5.29 -13.71
CA GLY A 67 4.06 -6.64 -14.28
C GLY A 67 2.80 -6.90 -15.10
N GLY A 68 2.79 -8.01 -15.85
CA GLY A 68 1.66 -8.41 -16.70
C GLY A 68 1.48 -7.56 -17.97
N PRO A 69 0.47 -7.85 -18.79
CA PRO A 69 0.31 -7.23 -20.12
C PRO A 69 -0.22 -5.78 -20.12
N GLY A 70 -0.51 -5.20 -18.96
CA GLY A 70 -1.06 -3.83 -18.86
C GLY A 70 -0.02 -2.73 -19.06
N VAL A 71 -0.45 -1.62 -19.69
CA VAL A 71 0.32 -0.38 -19.80
C VAL A 71 -0.27 0.68 -18.87
N PHE A 72 0.60 1.32 -18.09
CA PHE A 72 0.27 2.33 -17.09
C PHE A 72 0.66 3.70 -17.62
N HIS A 73 -0.22 4.68 -17.51
CA HIS A 73 0.04 6.02 -18.04
C HIS A 73 0.27 7.04 -16.92
N ASN A 74 1.17 7.99 -17.14
CA ASN A 74 1.48 9.10 -16.21
C ASN A 74 1.74 8.64 -14.77
N VAL A 75 2.60 7.63 -14.62
CA VAL A 75 3.03 7.10 -13.33
C VAL A 75 3.82 8.17 -12.58
N THR A 76 3.36 8.52 -11.39
CA THR A 76 3.97 9.57 -10.55
C THR A 76 4.05 9.12 -9.10
N MET A 77 5.17 9.41 -8.43
CA MET A 77 5.35 9.20 -6.99
C MET A 77 5.31 10.50 -6.21
N HIS A 78 4.76 10.46 -5.00
CA HIS A 78 4.63 11.60 -4.11
C HIS A 78 4.93 11.19 -2.67
N LEU A 79 5.63 12.05 -1.93
CA LEU A 79 5.82 11.93 -0.48
C LEU A 79 4.99 13.02 0.19
N PHE A 80 4.24 12.64 1.21
CA PHE A 80 3.37 13.50 2.00
C PHE A 80 3.66 13.37 3.49
N GLY A 81 3.13 14.29 4.29
CA GLY A 81 3.24 14.25 5.75
C GLY A 81 4.56 14.79 6.30
N MET A 82 5.33 15.52 5.48
CA MET A 82 6.51 16.27 5.93
C MET A 82 6.12 17.67 6.41
N SER A 83 6.91 18.23 7.32
CA SER A 83 6.75 19.60 7.78
C SER A 83 7.34 20.58 6.76
N ASP A 84 6.84 21.82 6.70
CA ASP A 84 7.34 22.86 5.77
C ASP A 84 8.82 23.21 6.00
N THR A 85 9.36 22.91 7.19
CA THR A 85 10.77 23.08 7.55
C THR A 85 11.68 21.96 7.05
N ASP A 86 11.14 20.80 6.66
CA ASP A 86 11.93 19.68 6.17
C ASP A 86 12.20 19.87 4.67
N ALA A 87 13.47 19.72 4.26
CA ALA A 87 13.83 19.79 2.85
C ALA A 87 13.13 18.65 2.09
N GLN A 88 12.22 19.01 1.17
CA GLN A 88 11.49 18.02 0.39
C GLN A 88 12.46 17.27 -0.54
N PRO A 89 12.53 15.93 -0.48
CA PRO A 89 13.44 15.19 -1.33
C PRO A 89 13.03 15.34 -2.79
N GLN A 90 14.03 15.36 -3.67
CA GLN A 90 13.80 15.47 -5.10
C GLN A 90 12.94 14.30 -5.58
N ARG A 91 11.75 14.63 -6.11
CA ARG A 91 10.79 13.64 -6.61
C ARG A 91 11.33 12.97 -7.89
N PRO A 92 11.07 11.66 -8.09
CA PRO A 92 11.32 11.01 -9.36
C PRO A 92 10.58 11.70 -10.51
N ALA A 93 11.18 11.67 -11.70
CA ALA A 93 10.52 12.18 -12.90
C ALA A 93 9.24 11.39 -13.19
N VAL A 94 8.21 12.10 -13.69
CA VAL A 94 6.96 11.47 -14.13
C VAL A 94 7.27 10.54 -15.30
N ARG A 95 6.75 9.30 -15.24
CA ARG A 95 6.82 8.37 -16.36
C ARG A 95 5.51 8.36 -17.12
N HIS A 96 5.52 8.88 -18.34
CA HIS A 96 4.32 8.96 -19.17
C HIS A 96 3.74 7.59 -19.51
N THR A 97 4.59 6.57 -19.63
CA THR A 97 4.20 5.17 -19.86
C THR A 97 5.09 4.25 -19.04
N MET A 98 4.52 3.16 -18.54
CA MET A 98 5.25 2.07 -17.88
C MET A 98 4.53 0.74 -18.14
N ALA A 99 5.26 -0.27 -18.59
CA ALA A 99 4.78 -1.62 -18.86
C ALA A 99 5.68 -2.68 -18.22
N ALA A 100 5.28 -3.94 -18.28
CA ALA A 100 6.14 -5.03 -17.82
C ALA A 100 7.45 -5.09 -18.63
N GLY A 101 8.58 -5.17 -17.90
CA GLY A 101 9.93 -5.16 -18.48
C GLY A 101 10.62 -3.80 -18.45
N ASP A 102 9.87 -2.71 -18.19
CA ASP A 102 10.50 -1.41 -17.93
C ASP A 102 11.25 -1.43 -16.60
N SER A 103 12.31 -0.61 -16.52
CA SER A 103 13.06 -0.45 -15.26
C SER A 103 12.12 0.02 -14.13
N PRO A 104 12.29 -0.46 -12.90
CA PRO A 104 11.52 0.03 -11.76
C PRO A 104 11.76 1.52 -11.54
N ILE A 105 10.77 2.21 -10.97
CA ILE A 105 10.98 3.54 -10.40
C ILE A 105 11.51 3.33 -8.99
N GLU A 106 12.74 3.77 -8.76
CA GLU A 106 13.38 3.73 -7.44
C GLU A 106 13.55 5.15 -6.94
N TRP A 107 13.24 5.35 -5.66
CA TRP A 107 13.37 6.63 -5.00
C TRP A 107 13.94 6.46 -3.62
N THR A 108 15.16 6.95 -3.45
CA THR A 108 15.87 6.93 -2.17
C THR A 108 15.93 8.34 -1.61
N PHE A 109 15.53 8.49 -0.35
CA PHE A 109 15.60 9.77 0.35
C PHE A 109 15.87 9.57 1.83
N ARG A 110 16.36 10.63 2.46
CA ARG A 110 16.58 10.66 3.91
C ARG A 110 15.40 11.29 4.62
N LEU A 111 15.00 10.70 5.74
CA LEU A 111 13.91 11.17 6.56
C LEU A 111 14.21 10.88 8.03
N SER A 112 14.01 11.85 8.91
CA SER A 112 14.15 11.64 10.36
C SER A 112 13.07 10.69 10.88
N ASP A 113 13.34 10.01 12.00
CA ASP A 113 12.36 9.12 12.64
C ASP A 113 11.04 9.83 12.97
N GLU A 114 11.10 11.08 13.46
CA GLU A 114 9.90 11.87 13.76
C GLU A 114 9.07 12.15 12.50
N ALA A 115 9.72 12.56 11.40
CA ALA A 115 9.04 12.77 10.13
C ALA A 115 8.48 11.44 9.58
N ALA A 116 9.17 10.32 9.78
CA ALA A 116 8.74 9.00 9.27
C ALA A 116 7.44 8.51 9.90
N THR A 117 7.17 8.92 11.15
CA THR A 117 5.89 8.59 11.82
C THR A 117 4.68 9.20 11.14
N ARG A 118 4.84 10.35 10.49
CA ARG A 118 3.76 11.10 9.82
C ARG A 118 3.80 10.98 8.30
N ALA A 119 4.93 10.53 7.77
CA ALA A 119 5.16 10.45 6.35
C ALA A 119 4.54 9.21 5.69
N TRP A 120 4.01 9.42 4.49
CA TRP A 120 3.49 8.36 3.63
C TRP A 120 3.78 8.67 2.17
N VAL A 121 3.99 7.62 1.39
CA VAL A 121 4.31 7.71 -0.02
C VAL A 121 3.12 7.23 -0.82
N MET A 122 2.84 7.92 -1.92
CA MET A 122 1.77 7.58 -2.86
C MET A 122 2.34 7.42 -4.25
N VAL A 123 1.88 6.40 -4.96
CA VAL A 123 2.05 6.30 -6.41
C VAL A 123 0.69 6.41 -7.08
N THR A 124 0.60 7.20 -8.13
CA THR A 124 -0.60 7.39 -8.93
C THR A 124 -0.32 7.04 -10.38
N TRP A 125 -1.34 6.56 -11.08
CA TRP A 125 -1.30 6.35 -12.52
C TRP A 125 -2.68 6.50 -13.11
N VAL A 126 -2.73 6.71 -14.42
CA VAL A 126 -3.96 6.88 -15.18
C VAL A 126 -4.27 5.60 -15.93
N ARG A 127 -5.52 5.15 -15.82
CA ARG A 127 -6.04 4.02 -16.59
C ARG A 127 -7.16 4.48 -17.54
N PRO A 128 -7.05 4.20 -18.85
CA PRO A 128 -8.18 4.30 -19.75
C PRO A 128 -9.15 3.14 -19.46
N TYR A 129 -10.34 3.46 -18.98
CA TYR A 129 -11.50 2.57 -18.99
C TYR A 129 -12.29 2.82 -20.27
N LEU A 130 -13.02 1.81 -20.76
CA LEU A 130 -13.76 1.86 -22.03
C LEU A 130 -14.65 3.11 -22.21
N GLN A 131 -15.11 3.75 -21.12
CA GLN A 131 -15.98 4.92 -21.13
C GLN A 131 -15.39 6.15 -20.40
N GLY A 132 -14.13 6.13 -19.96
CA GLY A 132 -13.56 7.23 -19.19
C GLY A 132 -12.11 7.02 -18.75
N VAL A 133 -11.55 8.04 -18.11
CA VAL A 133 -10.19 8.00 -17.57
C VAL A 133 -10.28 8.10 -16.06
N GLU A 134 -9.82 7.07 -15.35
CA GLU A 134 -9.75 7.08 -13.89
C GLU A 134 -8.30 7.00 -13.43
N SER A 135 -7.98 7.76 -12.38
CA SER A 135 -6.66 7.72 -11.76
C SER A 135 -6.67 6.71 -10.62
N GLU A 136 -5.82 5.70 -10.71
CA GLU A 136 -5.61 4.76 -9.62
C GLU A 136 -4.51 5.28 -8.70
N ALA A 137 -4.54 4.85 -7.44
CA ALA A 137 -3.51 5.21 -6.49
C ALA A 137 -3.24 4.11 -5.46
N LEU A 138 -1.97 3.99 -5.09
CA LEU A 138 -1.50 3.21 -3.95
C LEU A 138 -0.78 4.15 -2.99
N ALA A 139 -0.98 3.94 -1.70
CA ALA A 139 -0.34 4.72 -0.64
C ALA A 139 0.20 3.81 0.46
N GLN A 140 1.42 4.07 0.92
CA GLN A 140 2.04 3.33 2.02
C GLN A 140 2.54 4.28 3.11
N TRP A 141 2.18 3.98 4.35
CA TRP A 141 2.73 4.66 5.52
C TRP A 141 4.13 4.14 5.82
N LEU A 142 5.12 5.03 5.93
CA LEU A 142 6.52 4.64 6.10
C LEU A 142 6.78 3.95 7.44
N HIS A 143 6.25 4.51 8.54
CA HIS A 143 6.46 3.96 9.88
C HIS A 143 5.79 2.59 10.10
N THR A 144 4.58 2.39 9.57
CA THR A 144 3.81 1.16 9.84
C THR A 144 3.90 0.12 8.72
N GLY A 145 4.46 0.50 7.57
CA GLY A 145 4.45 -0.31 6.35
C GLY A 145 3.04 -0.57 5.80
N ARG A 146 1.99 0.06 6.34
CA ARG A 146 0.61 -0.22 5.95
C ARG A 146 0.32 0.33 4.57
N LEU A 147 -0.11 -0.57 3.68
CA LEU A 147 -0.48 -0.26 2.31
C LEU A 147 -2.00 -0.05 2.17
N TYR A 148 -2.35 0.94 1.36
CA TYR A 148 -3.69 1.37 1.05
C TYR A 148 -3.85 1.52 -0.47
N GLU A 149 -5.00 1.07 -0.96
CA GLU A 149 -5.45 1.19 -2.33
C GLU A 149 -6.58 2.20 -2.40
N TRP A 150 -6.51 3.13 -3.35
CA TRP A 150 -7.63 3.98 -3.67
C TRP A 150 -8.68 3.20 -4.45
N ARG A 151 -9.94 3.29 -4.03
CA ARG A 151 -11.06 2.72 -4.77
C ARG A 151 -12.09 3.78 -5.07
N TRP A 152 -12.36 3.96 -6.36
CA TRP A 152 -13.46 4.77 -6.83
C TRP A 152 -14.80 4.16 -6.40
N TYR A 153 -15.72 5.03 -6.01
CA TYR A 153 -17.11 4.64 -5.91
C TYR A 153 -17.69 4.50 -7.32
N SER A 154 -18.58 3.52 -7.49
CA SER A 154 -19.38 3.43 -8.70
C SER A 154 -20.19 4.72 -8.90
N GLU A 155 -20.57 4.99 -10.14
CA GLU A 155 -21.36 6.16 -10.50
C GLU A 155 -22.64 6.26 -9.66
N THR A 156 -23.33 5.14 -9.45
CA THR A 156 -24.52 5.06 -8.60
C THR A 156 -24.24 5.48 -7.15
N ILE A 157 -23.15 4.97 -6.55
CA ILE A 157 -22.79 5.30 -5.17
C ILE A 157 -22.40 6.79 -5.07
N ARG A 158 -21.69 7.31 -6.07
CA ARG A 158 -21.33 8.73 -6.17
C ARG A 158 -22.58 9.61 -6.22
N TYR A 159 -23.54 9.27 -7.09
CA TYR A 159 -24.81 9.99 -7.21
C TYR A 159 -25.60 10.00 -5.89
N VAL A 160 -25.80 8.82 -5.28
CA VAL A 160 -26.52 8.69 -4.00
C VAL A 160 -25.86 9.55 -2.92
N ARG A 161 -24.52 9.50 -2.79
CA ARG A 161 -23.78 10.30 -1.82
C ARG A 161 -23.91 11.80 -2.06
N THR A 162 -23.93 12.24 -3.32
CA THR A 162 -24.16 13.65 -3.67
C THR A 162 -25.54 14.12 -3.21
N VAL A 163 -26.60 13.35 -3.50
CA VAL A 163 -27.97 13.67 -3.06
C VAL A 163 -28.04 13.72 -1.53
N VAL A 164 -27.45 12.74 -0.85
CA VAL A 164 -27.41 12.69 0.61
C VAL A 164 -26.69 13.91 1.20
N ARG A 165 -25.54 14.32 0.67
CA ARG A 165 -24.84 15.55 1.10
C ARG A 165 -25.70 16.79 0.87
N PHE A 166 -26.38 16.88 -0.28
CA PHE A 166 -27.25 18.00 -0.60
C PHE A 166 -28.40 18.14 0.42
N ILE A 167 -29.10 17.04 0.71
CA ILE A 167 -30.17 17.01 1.72
C ILE A 167 -29.63 17.39 3.11
N ALA A 168 -28.50 16.82 3.53
CA ALA A 168 -27.88 17.08 4.84
C ALA A 168 -27.40 18.54 5.02
N ARG A 169 -27.02 19.21 3.93
CA ARG A 169 -26.69 20.64 3.92
C ARG A 169 -27.93 21.52 3.90
N ARG A 170 -29.00 21.07 3.22
CA ARG A 170 -30.25 21.83 3.08
C ARG A 170 -31.12 21.79 4.34
N TRP A 171 -31.06 20.71 5.10
CA TRP A 171 -31.78 20.53 6.36
C TRP A 171 -30.83 20.14 7.50
N PRO A 172 -30.52 21.07 8.43
CA PRO A 172 -29.60 20.82 9.52
C PRO A 172 -30.23 19.96 10.61
N LEU A 173 -30.17 18.64 10.42
CA LEU A 173 -30.46 17.68 11.50
C LEU A 173 -29.21 17.47 12.37
N PRO A 174 -29.32 17.39 13.70
CA PRO A 174 -28.18 17.19 14.61
C PRO A 174 -27.36 15.93 14.30
N ALA A 175 -28.00 14.88 13.77
CA ALA A 175 -27.35 13.63 13.38
C ALA A 175 -26.69 13.66 11.98
N ALA A 176 -26.79 14.76 11.24
CA ALA A 176 -26.36 14.85 9.84
C ALA A 176 -24.99 15.50 9.64
N GLU A 177 -24.28 15.90 10.70
CA GLU A 177 -22.95 16.53 10.57
C GLU A 177 -21.93 15.60 9.89
N SER A 178 -21.89 14.32 10.26
CA SER A 178 -21.01 13.32 9.62
C SER A 178 -21.38 13.05 8.16
N VAL A 179 -22.62 13.36 7.77
CA VAL A 179 -23.20 13.09 6.45
C VAL A 179 -22.94 14.24 5.48
N ARG A 180 -22.78 15.47 6.00
CA ARG A 180 -22.47 16.66 5.20
C ARG A 180 -21.12 16.57 4.51
N ASP A 181 -20.19 15.85 5.10
CA ASP A 181 -18.82 15.70 4.60
C ASP A 181 -18.46 14.31 4.11
N LEU A 182 -19.48 13.57 3.65
CA LEU A 182 -19.25 12.27 3.04
C LEU A 182 -18.27 12.37 1.85
N PRO A 183 -17.27 11.47 1.78
CA PRO A 183 -16.41 11.38 0.62
C PRO A 183 -17.24 10.94 -0.59
N LEU A 184 -17.11 11.66 -1.71
CA LEU A 184 -17.95 11.47 -2.90
C LEU A 184 -17.31 10.55 -3.95
N TYR A 185 -15.98 10.57 -4.02
CA TYR A 185 -15.27 10.04 -5.18
C TYR A 185 -14.75 8.62 -4.95
N GLY A 186 -14.24 8.35 -3.77
CA GLY A 186 -13.71 7.04 -3.43
C GLY A 186 -13.33 6.94 -1.97
N ARG A 187 -12.61 5.86 -1.65
CA ARG A 187 -12.04 5.63 -0.32
C ARG A 187 -10.75 4.83 -0.42
N TRP A 188 -9.91 5.02 0.59
CA TRP A 188 -8.78 4.12 0.83
C TRP A 188 -9.26 2.80 1.41
N ARG A 189 -8.73 1.70 0.87
CA ARG A 189 -8.94 0.33 1.35
C ARG A 189 -7.58 -0.28 1.68
N ARG A 190 -7.45 -0.92 2.84
CA ARG A 190 -6.24 -1.65 3.20
C ARG A 190 -6.09 -2.91 2.33
N THR A 191 -4.89 -3.14 1.81
CA THR A 191 -4.52 -4.34 1.03
C THR A 191 -3.92 -5.43 1.93
N SER A 192 -4.08 -6.70 1.54
CA SER A 192 -3.78 -7.88 2.38
C SER A 192 -2.86 -8.94 1.76
N SER A 193 -2.30 -8.72 0.58
CA SER A 193 -1.46 -9.71 -0.14
C SER A 193 -0.03 -9.17 -0.29
N ASN A 194 0.98 -10.03 -0.07
CA ASN A 194 2.34 -9.62 0.31
C ASN A 194 3.50 -10.39 -0.40
N THR A 195 3.30 -11.09 -1.53
CA THR A 195 4.37 -11.96 -2.09
C THR A 195 4.80 -11.59 -3.51
N SER A 196 6.11 -11.41 -3.71
CA SER A 196 6.78 -11.06 -4.99
C SER A 196 6.78 -12.15 -6.05
N ALA A 197 6.64 -13.40 -5.64
CA ALA A 197 6.53 -14.54 -6.55
C ALA A 197 5.36 -14.41 -7.54
N ASP A 198 4.31 -13.64 -7.18
CA ASP A 198 3.12 -13.45 -8.01
C ASP A 198 3.36 -12.58 -9.26
N LEU A 199 4.50 -11.86 -9.34
CA LEU A 199 4.88 -11.01 -10.47
C LEU A 199 5.66 -11.76 -11.55
N LEU A 200 6.21 -12.93 -11.20
CA LEU A 200 6.89 -13.80 -12.13
C LEU A 200 5.85 -14.37 -13.08
N GLY A 201 5.87 -13.91 -14.33
CA GLY A 201 5.05 -14.48 -15.39
C GLY A 201 5.32 -15.99 -15.52
N PRO A 202 4.49 -16.73 -16.28
CA PRO A 202 4.62 -18.19 -16.43
C PRO A 202 5.99 -18.64 -16.95
N ALA A 203 6.78 -17.75 -17.53
CA ALA A 203 8.17 -18.02 -17.95
C ALA A 203 9.16 -18.21 -16.78
N ALA A 204 8.88 -17.65 -15.60
CA ALA A 204 9.76 -17.71 -14.43
C ALA A 204 9.29 -18.71 -13.36
N CYS A 205 8.12 -19.32 -13.56
CA CYS A 205 7.59 -20.40 -12.72
C CYS A 205 7.56 -21.70 -13.55
N PRO A 206 8.60 -22.56 -13.47
CA PRO A 206 8.55 -23.86 -14.14
C PRO A 206 7.34 -24.67 -13.65
N PRO A 207 6.71 -25.49 -14.51
CA PRO A 207 5.59 -26.32 -14.10
C PRO A 207 6.00 -27.25 -12.95
N PRO A 208 5.09 -27.56 -12.01
CA PRO A 208 5.39 -28.46 -10.91
C PRO A 208 5.82 -29.82 -11.48
N MET A 209 7.03 -30.25 -11.17
CA MET A 209 7.47 -31.61 -11.41
C MET A 209 6.78 -32.48 -10.35
N VAL A 210 5.74 -33.19 -10.77
CA VAL A 210 5.23 -34.35 -10.04
C VAL A 210 6.31 -35.42 -10.00
#